data_AF-A0A348NWY5-F1
#
_entry.id   AF-A0A348NWY5-F1
#
_cell.length_a   1.000
_cell.length_b   1.000
_cell.length_c   1.000
_cell.angle_alpha   90.00
_cell.angle_beta   90.00
_cell.angle_gamma   90.00
#
_symmetry.space_group_name_H-M   'P 1'
#
loop_
_entity.id
_entity.type
_entity.pdbx_description
1 polymer ?
#
loop_
_entity_poly.entity_id
_entity_poly.type
_entity_poly.pdbx_seq_one_letter_code
_entity_poly.pdbx_strand_id
1 'polypeptide(L)'
;MPQISLYIDEETLKKVEKAAKKEHISISKWVGNNIKSSFETKISTVENNTAEWLKLAGSWEDSRTADEIIADIKNSRTENKRFADGLFD
;
A
#
# COMPACT_ATOMS: atom_id res chain seq x y z
N MET A 1 -19.60 26.81 -6.07
CA MET A 1 -18.40 25.95 -6.00
C MET A 1 -17.20 26.83 -5.81
N PRO A 2 -16.34 26.58 -4.81
CA PRO A 2 -15.07 27.29 -4.71
C PRO A 2 -14.22 27.02 -5.97
N GLN A 3 -13.56 28.04 -6.48
CA GLN A 3 -12.64 27.96 -7.61
C GLN A 3 -11.21 28.18 -7.11
N ILE A 4 -10.26 27.42 -7.65
CA ILE A 4 -8.85 27.47 -7.28
C ILE A 4 -8.05 27.70 -8.57
N SER A 5 -7.14 28.67 -8.53
CA SER A 5 -6.15 28.87 -9.59
C SER A 5 -4.85 28.18 -9.18
N LEU A 6 -4.33 27.31 -10.05
CA LEU A 6 -3.09 26.56 -9.82
C LEU A 6 -2.03 27.00 -10.82
N TYR A 7 -0.84 27.33 -10.33
CA TYR A 7 0.33 27.62 -11.16
C TYR A 7 1.18 26.37 -11.27
N ILE A 8 1.41 25.90 -12.49
CA ILE A 8 2.27 24.76 -12.83
C ILE A 8 3.14 25.10 -14.03
N ASP A 9 4.26 24.41 -14.18
CA ASP A 9 5.12 24.56 -15.34
C ASP A 9 4.48 23.98 -16.61
N GLU A 10 4.99 24.41 -17.77
CA GLU A 10 4.46 24.04 -19.08
C GLU A 10 4.61 22.52 -19.36
N GLU A 11 5.69 21.91 -18.91
CA GLU A 11 5.92 20.48 -19.13
C GLU A 11 4.89 19.64 -18.38
N THR A 12 4.60 20.01 -17.13
CA THR A 12 3.56 19.39 -16.31
C THR A 12 2.18 19.62 -16.92
N LEU A 13 1.86 20.84 -17.38
CA LEU A 13 0.57 21.13 -18.04
C LEU A 13 0.35 20.22 -19.26
N LYS A 14 1.36 20.06 -20.14
CA LYS A 14 1.27 19.17 -21.30
C LYS A 14 0.99 17.72 -20.94
N LYS A 15 1.59 17.22 -19.84
CA LYS A 15 1.33 15.87 -19.32
C LYS A 15 -0.12 15.72 -18.86
N VAL A 16 -0.63 16.72 -18.12
CA VAL A 16 -2.02 16.76 -17.65
C VAL A 16 -3.00 16.76 -18.84
N GLU A 17 -2.78 17.61 -19.84
CA GLU A 17 -3.62 17.68 -21.05
C GLU A 17 -3.66 16.34 -21.78
N LYS A 18 -2.50 15.69 -21.95
CA LYS A 18 -2.40 14.38 -22.59
C LYS A 18 -3.16 13.31 -21.81
N ALA A 19 -3.06 13.31 -20.49
CA ALA A 19 -3.75 12.36 -19.62
C ALA A 19 -5.28 12.56 -19.66
N ALA A 20 -5.74 13.81 -19.52
CA ALA A 20 -7.16 14.15 -19.61
C ALA A 20 -7.76 13.77 -20.98
N LYS A 21 -7.01 13.99 -22.07
CA LYS A 21 -7.41 13.58 -23.41
C LYS A 21 -7.51 12.06 -23.56
N LYS A 22 -6.53 11.32 -23.00
CA LYS A 22 -6.54 9.84 -22.99
C LYS A 22 -7.74 9.27 -22.25
N GLU A 23 -8.18 9.94 -21.19
CA GLU A 23 -9.34 9.53 -20.36
C GLU A 23 -10.67 10.13 -20.84
N HIS A 24 -10.67 10.91 -21.93
CA HIS A 24 -11.86 11.58 -22.47
C HIS A 24 -12.61 12.46 -21.46
N ILE A 25 -11.89 13.14 -20.57
CA ILE A 25 -12.45 14.07 -19.57
C ILE A 25 -11.79 15.45 -19.65
N SER A 26 -12.42 16.47 -19.04
CA SER A 26 -11.82 17.80 -18.96
C SER A 26 -10.59 17.83 -18.07
N ILE A 27 -9.67 18.76 -18.35
CA ILE A 27 -8.47 19.02 -17.54
C ILE A 27 -8.85 19.24 -16.06
N SER A 28 -9.85 20.10 -15.81
CA SER A 28 -10.33 20.40 -14.46
C SER A 28 -10.85 19.16 -13.72
N LYS A 29 -11.56 18.25 -14.41
CA LYS A 29 -12.06 17.01 -13.82
C LYS A 29 -10.92 16.04 -13.54
N TRP A 30 -9.98 15.91 -14.47
CA TRP A 30 -8.80 15.05 -14.31
C TRP A 30 -7.94 15.50 -13.12
N VAL A 31 -7.65 16.80 -13.03
CA VAL A 31 -6.90 17.38 -11.90
C VAL A 31 -7.65 17.19 -10.59
N GLY A 32 -8.96 17.48 -10.56
CA GLY A 32 -9.78 17.29 -9.36
C GLY A 32 -9.80 15.85 -8.86
N ASN A 33 -9.93 14.89 -9.77
CA ASN A 33 -9.87 13.46 -9.44
C ASN A 33 -8.52 13.07 -8.85
N ASN A 34 -7.42 13.48 -9.48
CA ASN A 34 -6.06 13.14 -9.01
C ASN A 34 -5.74 13.77 -7.65
N ILE A 35 -6.14 15.02 -7.42
CA ILE A 35 -5.99 15.68 -6.11
C ILE A 35 -6.79 14.91 -5.05
N LYS A 36 -8.05 14.55 -5.35
CA LYS A 36 -8.91 13.79 -4.44
C LYS A 36 -8.29 12.43 -4.09
N SER A 37 -7.86 11.67 -5.09
CA SER A 37 -7.21 10.37 -4.89
C SER A 37 -5.92 10.49 -4.07
N SER A 38 -5.12 11.55 -4.27
CA SER A 38 -3.93 11.79 -3.47
C SER A 38 -4.24 11.95 -1.97
N PHE A 39 -5.33 12.64 -1.63
CA PHE A 39 -5.77 12.77 -0.24
C PHE A 39 -6.30 11.45 0.33
N GLU A 40 -7.14 10.74 -0.43
CA GLU A 40 -7.70 9.44 -0.01
C GLU A 40 -6.62 8.39 0.22
N THR A 41 -5.58 8.33 -0.64
CA THR A 41 -4.45 7.41 -0.46
C THR A 41 -3.62 7.77 0.78
N LYS A 42 -3.37 9.06 1.03
CA LYS A 42 -2.60 9.48 2.22
C LYS A 42 -3.34 9.18 3.52
N ILE A 43 -4.64 9.46 3.56
CA ILE A 43 -5.47 9.22 4.74
C ILE A 43 -5.59 7.72 5.02
N SER A 44 -5.91 6.92 3.99
CA SER A 44 -6.03 5.46 4.16
C SER A 44 -4.71 4.79 4.53
N THR A 45 -3.56 5.28 4.05
CA THR A 45 -2.25 4.74 4.45
C THR A 45 -1.97 4.99 5.93
N VAL A 46 -2.31 6.17 6.46
CA VAL A 46 -2.10 6.49 7.89
C VAL A 46 -3.06 5.72 8.79
N GLU A 47 -4.33 5.61 8.40
CA GLU A 47 -5.34 4.82 9.13
C GLU A 47 -4.98 3.33 9.13
N ASN A 48 -4.60 2.77 7.97
CA ASN A 48 -4.21 1.37 7.87
C ASN A 48 -2.92 1.08 8.64
N ASN A 49 -1.88 1.91 8.53
CA ASN A 49 -0.62 1.65 9.23
C ASN A 49 -0.79 1.69 10.75
N THR A 50 -1.57 2.64 11.27
CA THR A 50 -1.82 2.77 12.70
C THR A 50 -2.66 1.59 13.21
N ALA A 51 -3.74 1.24 12.50
CA ALA A 51 -4.60 0.12 12.85
C ALA A 51 -3.87 -1.23 12.76
N GLU A 52 -3.08 -1.47 11.71
CA GLU A 52 -2.26 -2.67 11.58
C GLU A 52 -1.19 -2.76 12.67
N TRP A 53 -0.52 -1.64 12.99
CA TRP A 53 0.46 -1.61 14.08
C TRP A 53 -0.19 -1.86 15.45
N LEU A 54 -1.38 -1.31 15.70
CA LEU A 54 -2.18 -1.58 16.90
C LEU A 54 -2.64 -3.04 17.00
N LYS A 55 -2.97 -3.72 15.88
CA LYS A 55 -3.27 -5.17 15.89
C LYS A 55 -2.06 -6.01 16.30
N LEU A 56 -0.85 -5.54 16.02
CA LEU A 56 0.39 -6.20 16.43
C LEU A 56 0.71 -5.95 17.91
N ALA A 57 0.20 -4.86 18.51
CA ALA A 57 0.34 -4.62 19.95
C ALA A 57 -0.47 -5.68 20.72
N GLY A 58 0.22 -6.43 21.58
CA GLY A 58 -0.37 -7.58 22.29
C GLY A 58 -0.19 -8.93 21.58
N SER A 59 0.34 -8.96 20.35
CA SER A 59 0.71 -10.23 19.69
C SER A 59 1.86 -10.98 20.38
N TRP A 60 2.58 -10.31 21.27
CA TRP A 60 3.59 -10.91 22.13
C TRP A 60 2.97 -11.64 23.34
N GLU A 61 1.73 -11.31 23.72
CA GLU A 61 1.00 -11.99 24.78
C GLU A 61 0.47 -13.33 24.25
N ASP A 62 1.34 -14.33 24.28
CA ASP A 62 1.01 -15.69 23.90
C ASP A 62 0.70 -16.50 25.17
N SER A 63 -0.47 -17.14 25.20
CA SER A 63 -0.86 -18.04 26.29
C SER A 63 -0.20 -19.41 26.19
N ARG A 64 0.45 -19.71 25.05
CA ARG A 64 1.21 -20.93 24.83
C ARG A 64 2.52 -20.90 25.58
N THR A 65 2.91 -22.05 26.11
CA THR A 65 4.22 -22.26 26.70
C THR A 65 5.31 -22.27 25.63
N ALA A 66 6.56 -22.02 26.03
CA ALA A 66 7.70 -22.05 25.11
C ALA A 66 7.81 -23.37 24.33
N ASP A 67 7.50 -24.50 24.98
CA ASP A 67 7.56 -25.83 24.36
C ASP A 67 6.48 -26.01 23.28
N GLU A 68 5.28 -25.49 23.50
CA GLU A 68 4.19 -25.50 22.52
C GLU A 68 4.51 -24.63 21.30
N ILE A 69 5.12 -23.47 21.52
CA ILE A 69 5.59 -22.58 20.44
C ILE A 69 6.68 -23.30 19.62
N ILE A 70 7.64 -23.95 20.27
CA ILE A 70 8.70 -24.72 19.59
C ILE A 70 8.11 -25.87 18.78
N ALA A 71 7.12 -26.59 19.32
CA ALA A 71 6.47 -27.69 18.64
C ALA A 71 5.69 -27.19 17.40
N ASP A 72 4.94 -26.10 17.54
CA ASP A 72 4.19 -25.47 16.45
C ASP A 72 5.10 -24.96 15.33
N ILE A 73 6.22 -24.30 15.67
CA ILE A 73 7.25 -23.89 14.69
C ILE A 73 7.85 -25.10 13.97
N LYS A 74 8.10 -26.21 14.69
CA LYS A 74 8.63 -27.43 14.07
C LYS A 74 7.60 -28.08 13.13
N ASN A 75 6.32 -28.08 13.48
CA ASN A 75 5.25 -28.67 12.69
C ASN A 75 4.85 -27.80 11.48
N SER A 76 4.92 -26.48 11.62
CA SER A 76 4.61 -25.51 10.55
C SER A 76 5.76 -25.33 9.54
N ARG A 77 6.96 -25.86 9.83
CA ARG A 77 8.00 -26.05 8.82
C ARG A 77 7.46 -26.98 7.74
N THR A 78 6.91 -26.38 6.70
CA THR A 78 6.63 -27.09 5.46
C THR A 78 7.97 -27.59 4.94
N GLU A 79 8.07 -28.88 4.63
CA GLU A 79 9.15 -29.41 3.78
C GLU A 79 9.01 -28.75 2.42
N ASN A 80 9.57 -27.56 2.29
CA ASN A 80 9.54 -26.80 1.06
C ASN A 80 10.46 -27.53 0.08
N LYS A 81 9.90 -28.45 -0.70
CA LYS A 81 10.58 -29.18 -1.78
C LYS A 81 11.30 -28.27 -2.77
N ARG A 82 11.05 -26.95 -2.71
CA ARG A 82 11.79 -25.92 -3.44
C ARG A 82 13.31 -25.97 -3.20
N PHE A 83 13.77 -26.56 -2.08
CA PHE A 83 15.19 -26.77 -1.78
C PHE A 83 15.62 -28.25 -1.79
N ALA A 84 14.78 -29.16 -2.30
CA ALA A 84 15.09 -30.60 -2.28
C ALA A 84 16.25 -30.99 -3.20
N ASP A 85 16.52 -30.20 -4.25
CA ASP A 85 17.53 -30.51 -5.28
C ASP A 85 18.92 -29.90 -5.00
N GLY A 86 19.18 -29.38 -3.80
CA GLY A 86 20.54 -29.03 -3.38
C GLY A 86 21.27 -28.02 -4.28
N LEU A 87 20.57 -27.21 -5.07
CA LEU A 87 21.21 -26.22 -5.94
C LEU A 87 21.48 -24.92 -5.17
N PHE A 88 22.52 -24.97 -4.35
CA PHE A 88 23.29 -23.79 -3.95
C PHE A 88 24.71 -23.98 -4.48
N ASP A 89 25.03 -23.27 -5.56
CA ASP A 89 26.37 -22.72 -5.81
C ASP A 89 26.31 -21.23 -5.46
#